data_AF-A0A4Y2NQ63-F1
#
_entry.id   AF-A0A4Y2NQ63-F1
#
_cell.length_a   1.000
_cell.length_b   1.000
_cell.length_c   1.000
_cell.angle_alpha   90.00
_cell.angle_beta   90.00
_cell.angle_gamma   90.00
#
_symmetry.space_group_name_H-M   'P 1'
#
loop_
_entity.id
_entity.type
_entity.pdbx_description
1 polymer ?
#
loop_
_entity_poly.entity_id
_entity_poly.type
_entity_poly.pdbx_seq_one_letter_code
_entity_poly.pdbx_strand_id
1 'polypeptide(L)'
;MADGMAAAADTDAIRAVTAEEANLQTTLMEIFSRLSRLEGRSRSHSRESERRIRPRSASREVGNPAHCWYHQRFKQRAQQCRPPCSFQSEN
;
A
#
# COMPACT_ATOMS: atom_id res chain seq x y z
N MET A 1 8.64 -31.39 61.47
CA MET A 1 8.92 -31.51 60.02
C MET A 1 7.72 -30.95 59.23
N ALA A 2 7.48 -29.64 59.29
CA ALA A 2 6.33 -28.99 58.64
C ALA A 2 6.73 -27.77 57.78
N ASP A 3 7.89 -27.17 58.02
CA ASP A 3 8.36 -25.96 57.30
C ASP A 3 8.78 -26.17 55.83
N GLY A 4 8.98 -27.42 55.39
CA GLY A 4 9.40 -27.71 54.00
C GLY A 4 8.31 -27.60 52.95
N MET A 5 7.02 -27.69 53.35
CA MET A 5 5.90 -27.71 52.40
C MET A 5 5.46 -26.32 51.96
N ALA A 6 5.60 -25.31 52.83
CA ALA A 6 5.21 -23.93 52.54
C ALA A 6 6.15 -23.26 51.51
N ALA A 7 7.46 -23.52 51.59
CA ALA A 7 8.44 -22.98 50.66
C ALA A 7 8.27 -23.50 49.22
N ALA A 8 7.78 -24.73 49.04
CA ALA A 8 7.51 -25.28 47.71
C ALA A 8 6.36 -24.54 47.00
N ALA A 9 5.29 -24.23 47.74
CA ALA A 9 4.14 -23.49 47.20
C ALA A 9 4.52 -22.07 46.72
N ASP A 10 5.42 -21.39 47.43
CA ASP A 10 5.92 -20.08 47.01
C ASP A 10 6.77 -20.18 45.72
N THR A 11 7.57 -21.23 45.57
CA THR A 11 8.34 -21.44 44.33
C THR A 11 7.45 -21.77 43.13
N ASP A 12 6.34 -22.48 43.36
CA ASP A 12 5.34 -22.75 42.33
C ASP A 12 4.60 -21.48 41.90
N ALA A 13 4.23 -20.62 42.85
CA ALA A 13 3.63 -19.32 42.57
C ALA A 13 4.57 -18.41 41.78
N ILE A 14 5.86 -18.34 42.17
CA ILE A 14 6.86 -17.56 41.44
C ILE A 14 7.01 -18.08 40.00
N ARG A 15 7.08 -19.41 39.82
CA ARG A 15 7.15 -20.02 38.49
C ARG A 15 5.93 -19.70 37.64
N ALA A 16 4.73 -19.76 38.21
CA ALA A 16 3.50 -19.38 37.51
C ALA A 16 3.52 -17.91 37.07
N VAL A 17 3.98 -17.01 37.93
CA VAL A 17 4.13 -15.57 37.61
C VAL A 17 5.16 -15.37 36.48
N THR A 18 6.32 -16.02 36.55
CA THR A 18 7.34 -15.90 35.48
C THR A 18 6.87 -16.45 34.14
N ALA A 19 6.04 -17.50 34.15
CA ALA A 19 5.44 -18.04 32.93
C ALA A 19 4.44 -17.05 32.31
N GLU A 20 3.64 -16.38 33.14
CA GLU A 20 2.72 -15.34 32.68
C GLU A 20 3.47 -14.12 32.12
N GLU A 21 4.56 -13.69 32.78
CA GLU A 21 5.41 -12.62 32.27
C GLU A 21 6.02 -12.95 30.90
N ALA A 22 6.50 -14.19 30.71
CA ALA A 22 7.02 -14.64 29.42
C ALA A 22 5.93 -14.63 28.32
N ASN A 23 4.70 -15.02 28.67
CA ASN A 23 3.57 -14.99 27.76
C ASN A 23 3.17 -13.55 27.37
N LEU A 24 3.15 -12.64 28.35
CA LEU A 24 2.89 -11.22 28.13
C LEU A 24 3.97 -10.58 27.24
N GLN A 25 5.26 -10.88 27.48
CA GLN A 25 6.35 -10.41 26.63
C GLN A 25 6.21 -10.91 25.18
N THR A 26 5.84 -12.18 25.00
CA THR A 26 5.59 -12.76 23.67
C THR A 26 4.44 -12.04 22.96
N THR A 27 3.35 -11.80 23.66
CA THR A 27 2.18 -11.08 23.14
C THR A 27 2.53 -9.65 22.74
N LEU A 28 3.32 -8.95 23.57
CA LEU A 28 3.80 -7.59 23.25
C LEU A 28 4.66 -7.58 21.99
N MET A 29 5.62 -8.52 21.86
CA MET A 29 6.45 -8.62 20.65
C MET A 29 5.61 -8.88 19.39
N GLU A 30 4.56 -9.70 19.49
CA GLU A 30 3.64 -9.91 18.38
C GLU A 30 2.88 -8.64 18.02
N ILE A 31 2.35 -7.92 19.01
CA ILE A 31 1.63 -6.65 18.79
C ILE A 31 2.55 -5.62 18.11
N PHE A 32 3.77 -5.43 18.60
CA PHE A 32 4.74 -4.52 17.98
C PHE A 32 5.06 -4.90 16.54
N SER A 33 5.22 -6.20 16.27
CA SER A 33 5.44 -6.71 14.91
C SER A 33 4.26 -6.42 13.99
N ARG A 34 3.03 -6.56 14.48
CA ARG A 34 1.80 -6.25 13.70
C ARG A 34 1.65 -4.75 13.46
N LEU A 35 1.94 -3.91 14.45
CA LEU A 35 1.92 -2.45 14.31
C LEU A 35 2.94 -1.97 13.28
N SER A 36 4.18 -2.48 13.35
CA SER A 36 5.25 -2.12 12.41
C SER A 36 4.87 -2.43 10.95
N ARG A 37 4.22 -3.58 10.72
CA ARG A 37 3.70 -3.97 9.39
C ARG A 37 2.57 -3.06 8.91
N LEU A 38 1.69 -2.61 9.81
CA LEU A 38 0.58 -1.70 9.49
C LEU A 38 1.09 -0.30 9.13
N GLU A 39 2.05 0.23 9.88
CA GLU A 39 2.70 1.52 9.61
C GLU A 39 3.46 1.53 8.28
N GLY A 40 4.11 0.43 7.92
CA GLY A 40 4.74 0.27 6.60
C GLY A 40 3.74 0.32 5.44
N ARG A 41 2.56 -0.29 5.62
CA ARG A 41 1.47 -0.28 4.62
C ARG A 41 0.84 1.09 4.45
N SER A 42 0.59 1.83 5.53
CA SER A 42 -0.03 3.16 5.46
C SER A 42 0.87 4.18 4.74
N ARG A 43 2.18 4.15 5.01
CA ARG A 43 3.18 5.01 4.36
C ARG A 43 3.29 4.77 2.85
N SER A 44 3.20 3.51 2.41
CA SER A 44 3.25 3.16 0.99
C SER A 44 1.99 3.61 0.24
N HIS A 45 0.81 3.48 0.85
CA HIS A 45 -0.45 3.85 0.20
C HIS A 45 -0.65 5.37 0.09
N SER A 46 -0.21 6.14 1.09
CA SER A 46 -0.27 7.61 1.06
C SER A 46 0.53 8.19 -0.11
N ARG A 47 1.76 7.67 -0.33
CA ARG A 47 2.64 8.12 -1.41
C ARG A 47 2.12 7.76 -2.80
N GLU A 48 1.38 6.67 -2.93
CA GLU A 48 0.79 6.29 -4.21
C GLU A 48 -0.45 7.12 -4.55
N SER A 49 -1.25 7.45 -3.54
CA SER A 49 -2.44 8.30 -3.71
C SER A 49 -2.06 9.70 -4.21
N GLU A 50 -1.01 10.32 -3.64
CA GLU A 50 -0.53 11.65 -4.06
C GLU A 50 0.01 11.67 -5.50
N ARG A 51 0.60 10.56 -5.97
CA ARG A 51 1.11 10.46 -7.35
C ARG A 51 0.01 10.30 -8.40
N ARG A 52 -1.20 9.85 -8.02
CA ARG A 52 -2.34 9.72 -8.94
C ARG A 52 -3.12 11.02 -9.13
N ILE A 53 -2.95 12.01 -8.26
CA ILE A 53 -3.54 13.35 -8.42
C ILE A 53 -2.57 14.29 -9.17
N ARG A 54 -1.79 13.76 -10.11
CA ARG A 54 -1.28 14.65 -11.16
C ARG A 54 -2.43 14.81 -12.16
N PRO A 55 -3.14 15.96 -12.19
CA PRO A 55 -4.13 16.19 -13.24
C PRO A 55 -3.41 15.95 -14.56
N ARG A 56 -3.93 15.00 -15.33
CA ARG A 56 -3.39 14.66 -16.64
C ARG A 56 -3.50 15.96 -17.42
N SER A 57 -2.36 16.62 -17.66
CA SER A 57 -2.27 18.03 -18.04
C SER A 57 -3.46 18.43 -18.91
N ALA A 58 -4.30 19.35 -18.42
CA ALA A 58 -5.54 19.78 -19.06
C ALA A 58 -5.34 20.35 -20.47
N SER A 59 -4.09 20.52 -20.90
CA SER A 59 -3.68 20.76 -22.28
C SER A 59 -3.69 19.49 -23.15
N ARG A 60 -4.69 18.62 -22.97
CA ARG A 60 -5.15 17.82 -24.11
C ARG A 60 -6.35 18.57 -24.63
N GLU A 61 -6.11 19.39 -25.66
CA GLU A 61 -7.16 19.81 -26.59
C GLU A 61 -8.07 18.60 -26.79
N VAL A 62 -9.36 18.76 -26.46
CA VAL A 62 -10.36 17.72 -26.70
C VAL A 62 -10.29 17.45 -28.21
N GLY A 63 -9.57 16.40 -28.59
CA GLY A 63 -9.27 16.11 -29.98
C GLY A 63 -10.58 15.95 -30.73
N ASN A 64 -10.62 16.39 -31.99
CA ASN A 64 -11.80 16.21 -32.82
C ASN A 64 -12.22 14.72 -32.80
N PRO A 65 -13.46 14.38 -32.41
CA PRO A 65 -13.92 13.00 -32.31
C PRO A 65 -13.89 12.26 -33.65
N ALA A 66 -13.83 12.99 -34.77
CA ALA A 66 -13.71 12.43 -36.11
C ALA A 66 -12.26 12.05 -36.49
N HIS A 67 -11.27 12.32 -35.63
CA HIS A 67 -9.88 11.90 -35.85
C HIS A 67 -9.63 10.53 -35.24
N CYS A 68 -8.88 9.67 -35.93
CA CYS A 68 -8.46 8.39 -35.36
C CYS A 68 -7.50 8.58 -34.17
N TRP A 69 -7.34 7.53 -33.37
CA TRP A 69 -6.45 7.55 -32.20
C TRP A 69 -5.02 8.02 -32.54
N TYR A 70 -4.50 7.64 -33.71
CA TYR A 70 -3.17 8.07 -34.15
C TYR A 70 -3.09 9.58 -34.37
N HIS A 71 -4.10 10.20 -35.01
CA HIS A 71 -4.14 11.65 -35.20
C HIS A 71 -4.46 12.42 -33.91
N GLN A 72 -5.24 11.83 -32.98
CA GLN A 72 -5.44 12.42 -31.65
C GLN A 72 -4.14 12.48 -30.84
N ARG A 73 -3.25 11.48 -31.01
CA ARG A 73 -2.00 11.39 -30.25
C ARG A 73 -0.81 12.08 -30.93
N PHE A 74 -0.70 11.98 -32.25
CA PHE A 74 0.48 12.40 -33.01
C PHE A 74 0.20 13.57 -33.96
N LYS A 75 -1.06 14.01 -34.08
CA LYS A 75 -1.49 15.09 -35.00
C LYS A 75 -0.97 14.79 -36.42
N GLN A 76 -0.37 15.77 -37.10
CA GLN A 76 0.21 15.63 -38.44
C GLN A 76 1.33 14.59 -38.57
N ARG A 77 1.92 14.12 -37.46
CA ARG A 77 3.00 13.13 -37.46
C ARG A 77 2.49 11.68 -37.53
N ALA A 78 1.18 11.48 -37.57
CA ALA A 78 0.59 10.14 -37.65
C ALA A 78 0.84 9.51 -39.01
N GLN A 79 1.70 8.48 -39.06
CA GLN A 79 1.98 7.73 -40.28
C GLN A 79 0.98 6.60 -40.56
N GLN A 80 0.13 6.27 -39.58
CA GLN A 80 -0.83 5.18 -39.67
C GLN A 80 -2.24 5.72 -39.44
N CYS A 81 -2.87 6.20 -40.51
CA CYS A 81 -4.29 6.58 -40.48
C CYS A 81 -5.16 5.32 -40.59
N ARG A 82 -6.25 5.25 -39.80
CA ARG A 82 -7.25 4.18 -39.89
C ARG A 82 -8.64 4.79 -40.09
N PRO A 83 -9.41 4.40 -41.12
CA PRO A 83 -10.79 4.85 -41.31
C PRO A 83 -11.70 4.38 -40.16
N PRO A 84 -12.75 5.15 -39.81
CA PRO A 84 -13.14 6.44 -40.35
C PRO A 84 -12.35 7.58 -39.67
N CYS A 85 -11.53 8.30 -40.43
CA CYS A 85 -10.73 9.42 -39.95
C CYS A 85 -10.88 10.59 -40.91
N SER A 86 -11.36 11.74 -40.42
CA SER A 86 -11.58 12.95 -41.22
C SER A 86 -10.38 13.89 -41.26
N PHE A 87 -9.22 13.44 -40.77
CA PHE A 87 -8.01 14.27 -40.73
C PHE A 87 -7.52 14.54 -42.16
N GLN A 88 -7.55 15.80 -42.56
CA GLN A 88 -7.02 16.26 -43.84
C GLN A 88 -5.59 16.75 -43.61
N SER A 89 -4.61 16.04 -44.17
CA SER A 89 -3.25 16.54 -44.25
C SER A 89 -3.24 17.66 -45.28
N GLU A 90 -3.03 18.90 -44.85
CA GLU A 90 -2.87 20.04 -45.76
C GLU A 90 -1.60 19.80 -46.60
N ASN A 91 -1.74 19.91 -47.93
CA ASN A 91 -0.70 19.61 -48.91
C ASN A 91 0.15 20.84 -49.24
#